data_AF-S3T9Z9-F1
#
_entry.id   AF-S3T9Z9-F1
#
_cell.length_a   1.000
_cell.length_b   1.000
_cell.length_c   1.000
_cell.angle_alpha   90.00
_cell.angle_beta   90.00
_cell.angle_gamma   90.00
#
_symmetry.space_group_name_H-M   'P 1'
#
loop_
_entity.id
_entity.type
_entity.pdbx_description
1 polymer ?
#
loop_
_entity_poly.entity_id
_entity_poly.type
_entity_poly.pdbx_seq_one_letter_code
_entity_poly.pdbx_strand_id
1 'polypeptide(L)'
;MKGLFAWVGFKSIGIHFTEQQRQYGQSSFNFKALLQLAMSGLTGFSDLPLRLCIYLGALLAVFAMSYGIWIIIETLIEGISVPGWATLAAGMTLLGGIQLLCIGILGEYIGRIYAEVKNRPKYIVSAEYSHLQPKPIIQDKQNNVASL
;
A
#
# COMPACT_ATOMS: atom_id res chain seq x y z
N MET A 1 7.97 -4.73 4.89
CA MET A 1 6.95 -5.22 3.93
C MET A 1 7.34 -6.63 3.50
N LYS A 2 6.54 -7.65 3.84
CA LYS A 2 6.86 -9.04 3.49
C LYS A 2 6.62 -9.36 2.01
N GLY A 3 5.74 -8.61 1.34
CA GLY A 3 5.46 -8.76 -0.10
C GLY A 3 6.67 -8.51 -1.00
N LEU A 4 7.66 -7.73 -0.54
CA LEU A 4 8.89 -7.49 -1.31
C LEU A 4 9.69 -8.79 -1.51
N PHE A 5 9.69 -9.71 -0.53
CA PHE A 5 10.35 -11.01 -0.66
C PHE A 5 9.68 -11.89 -1.73
N ALA A 6 8.37 -11.79 -1.89
CA ALA A 6 7.64 -12.50 -2.95
C ALA A 6 7.86 -11.85 -4.33
N TRP A 7 8.00 -10.52 -4.41
CA TRP A 7 8.21 -9.80 -5.67
C TRP A 7 9.57 -10.06 -6.32
N VAL A 8 10.62 -10.27 -5.50
CA VAL A 8 12.00 -10.46 -5.98
C VAL A 8 12.18 -11.75 -6.82
N GLY A 9 11.33 -12.77 -6.67
CA GLY A 9 11.23 -13.89 -7.61
C GLY A 9 12.34 -14.96 -7.56
N PHE A 10 13.27 -14.89 -6.60
CA PHE A 10 14.30 -15.92 -6.44
C PHE A 10 13.76 -17.23 -5.85
N LYS A 11 14.46 -18.33 -6.14
CA LYS A 11 14.21 -19.63 -5.48
C LYS A 11 14.36 -19.48 -3.97
N SER A 12 13.27 -19.72 -3.25
CA SER A 12 13.20 -19.64 -1.80
C SER A 12 12.80 -21.01 -1.25
N ILE A 13 13.44 -21.45 -0.18
CA ILE A 13 13.08 -22.69 0.54
C ILE A 13 12.75 -22.34 1.99
N GLY A 14 11.64 -22.86 2.49
CA GLY A 14 11.27 -22.72 3.90
C GLY A 14 11.93 -23.81 4.73
N ILE A 15 12.65 -23.43 5.78
CA ILE A 15 13.20 -24.37 6.76
C ILE A 15 12.21 -24.45 7.93
N HIS A 16 11.69 -25.64 8.19
CA HIS A 16 10.80 -25.85 9.32
C HIS A 16 11.60 -25.76 10.63
N PHE A 17 11.19 -24.84 11.49
CA PHE A 17 11.73 -24.69 12.83
C PHE A 17 10.56 -24.59 13.81
N THR A 18 10.60 -25.38 14.88
CA THR A 18 9.60 -25.31 15.95
C THR A 18 10.14 -24.39 17.03
N GLU A 19 9.55 -23.21 17.14
CA GLU A 19 9.89 -22.26 18.21
C GLU A 19 9.32 -22.71 19.56
N GLN A 20 10.07 -22.49 20.63
CA GLN A 20 9.58 -22.65 21.99
C GLN A 20 8.55 -21.56 22.33
N GLN A 21 7.60 -21.89 23.21
CA GLN A 21 6.56 -20.95 23.63
C GLN A 21 7.18 -19.69 24.25
N ARG A 22 6.74 -18.52 23.78
CA ARG A 22 7.27 -17.22 24.20
C ARG A 22 7.03 -17.01 25.70
N GLN A 23 8.09 -16.75 26.47
CA GLN A 23 7.99 -16.57 27.93
C GLN A 23 7.65 -15.13 28.36
N TYR A 24 7.94 -14.14 27.51
CA TYR A 24 7.66 -12.72 27.79
C TYR A 24 7.22 -11.96 26.53
N GLY A 25 6.35 -10.97 26.73
CA GLY A 25 5.84 -10.07 25.68
C GLY A 25 4.53 -10.52 25.02
N GLN A 26 3.84 -9.59 24.37
CA GLN A 26 2.62 -9.88 23.62
C GLN A 26 2.92 -10.19 22.14
N SER A 27 2.08 -11.05 21.53
CA SER A 27 2.17 -11.32 20.10
C SER A 27 1.89 -10.05 19.29
N SER A 28 2.82 -9.67 18.41
CA SER A 28 2.59 -8.64 17.38
C SER A 28 1.65 -9.13 16.27
N PHE A 29 1.35 -10.43 16.22
CA PHE A 29 0.46 -11.06 15.25
C PHE A 29 -0.97 -11.11 15.79
N ASN A 30 -1.72 -10.03 15.56
CA ASN A 30 -3.17 -9.99 15.74
C ASN A 30 -3.85 -9.95 14.36
N PHE A 31 -5.08 -10.44 14.25
CA PHE A 31 -5.86 -10.48 13.01
C PHE A 31 -5.96 -9.09 12.35
N LYS A 32 -6.17 -8.03 13.14
CA LYS A 32 -6.19 -6.64 12.65
C LYS A 32 -4.87 -6.22 12.01
N ALA A 33 -3.74 -6.61 12.61
CA ALA A 33 -2.41 -6.34 12.07
C ALA A 33 -2.15 -7.11 10.77
N LEU A 34 -2.68 -8.34 10.66
CA LEU A 34 -2.65 -9.11 9.42
C LEU A 34 -3.45 -8.46 8.30
N LEU A 35 -4.65 -7.98 8.61
CA LEU A 35 -5.54 -7.34 7.66
C LEU A 35 -4.92 -6.03 7.15
N GLN A 36 -4.35 -5.23 8.05
CA GLN A 36 -3.59 -4.03 7.68
C GLN A 36 -2.38 -4.36 6.80
N LEU A 37 -1.66 -5.45 7.10
CA LEU A 37 -0.54 -5.91 6.28
C LEU A 37 -0.98 -6.33 4.87
N ALA A 38 -2.10 -7.05 4.76
CA ALA A 38 -2.67 -7.47 3.48
C ALA A 38 -3.11 -6.25 2.64
N MET A 39 -3.84 -5.31 3.24
CA MET A 39 -4.27 -4.08 2.57
C MET A 39 -3.08 -3.23 2.11
N SER A 40 -2.03 -3.14 2.92
CA SER A 40 -0.79 -2.44 2.56
C SER A 40 -0.04 -3.11 1.41
N GLY A 41 -0.10 -4.45 1.33
CA GLY A 41 0.48 -5.23 0.24
C GLY A 41 -0.31 -5.06 -1.07
N LEU A 42 -1.64 -5.16 -1.00
CA LEU A 42 -2.53 -5.03 -2.16
C LEU A 42 -2.43 -3.65 -2.82
N THR A 43 -2.36 -2.60 -2.01
CA THR A 43 -2.22 -1.21 -2.49
C THR A 43 -0.79 -0.85 -2.90
N GLY A 44 0.22 -1.49 -2.31
CA GLY A 44 1.64 -1.18 -2.55
C GLY A 44 2.24 -1.88 -3.77
N PHE A 45 1.73 -3.05 -4.15
CA PHE A 45 2.26 -3.85 -5.27
C PHE A 45 1.27 -4.05 -6.42
N SER A 46 0.08 -3.45 -6.36
CA SER A 46 -0.95 -3.60 -7.40
C SER A 46 -1.74 -2.33 -7.64
N ASP A 47 -2.15 -2.16 -8.90
CA ASP A 47 -3.07 -1.14 -9.40
C ASP A 47 -4.54 -1.62 -9.41
N LEU A 48 -4.78 -2.82 -8.88
CA LEU A 48 -6.10 -3.47 -8.78
C LEU A 48 -7.18 -2.59 -8.12
N PRO A 49 -6.95 -1.97 -6.93
CA PRO A 49 -7.94 -1.10 -6.31
C PRO A 49 -8.37 0.07 -7.19
N LEU A 50 -7.40 0.69 -7.87
CA LEU A 50 -7.64 1.81 -8.76
C LEU A 50 -8.42 1.38 -10.01
N ARG A 51 -8.08 0.24 -10.60
CA ARG A 51 -8.83 -0.33 -11.74
C ARG A 51 -10.26 -0.70 -11.37
N LEU A 52 -10.48 -1.25 -10.18
CA LEU A 52 -11.81 -1.60 -9.71
C LEU A 52 -12.74 -0.37 -9.65
N CYS A 53 -12.24 0.76 -9.17
CA CYS A 53 -12.99 2.02 -9.18
C CYS A 53 -13.39 2.46 -10.59
N ILE A 54 -12.48 2.33 -11.56
CA ILE A 54 -12.75 2.68 -12.95
C ILE A 54 -13.87 1.81 -13.52
N TYR A 55 -13.79 0.48 -13.33
CA TYR A 55 -14.83 -0.44 -13.82
C TYR A 55 -16.18 -0.21 -13.14
N LEU A 56 -16.21 0.01 -11.82
CA LEU A 56 -17.43 0.34 -11.09
C LEU A 56 -18.04 1.65 -11.59
N GLY A 57 -17.22 2.69 -11.76
CA GLY A 57 -17.65 3.98 -12.30
C GLY A 57 -18.22 3.86 -13.71
N ALA A 58 -17.57 3.09 -14.59
CA ALA A 58 -18.06 2.84 -15.94
C ALA A 58 -19.40 2.08 -15.95
N LEU A 59 -19.53 1.04 -15.12
CA LEU A 59 -20.77 0.28 -14.96
C LEU A 59 -21.92 1.20 -14.51
N LEU A 60 -21.69 2.02 -13.49
CA LEU A 60 -22.66 2.99 -12.99
C LEU A 60 -23.05 4.04 -14.02
N ALA A 61 -22.09 4.52 -14.81
CA ALA A 61 -22.36 5.47 -15.89
C ALA A 61 -23.31 4.87 -16.94
N VAL A 62 -23.11 3.60 -17.31
CA VAL A 62 -24.02 2.87 -18.21
C VAL A 62 -25.42 2.77 -17.61
N PHE A 63 -25.55 2.36 -16.35
CA PHE A 63 -26.85 2.27 -15.67
C PHE A 63 -27.55 3.63 -15.55
N ALA A 64 -26.81 4.68 -15.19
CA ALA A 64 -27.35 6.03 -15.09
C ALA A 64 -27.82 6.56 -16.44
N MET A 65 -27.06 6.29 -17.52
CA MET A 65 -27.43 6.69 -18.87
C MET A 65 -28.66 5.94 -19.37
N SER A 66 -28.76 4.63 -19.15
CA SER A 66 -29.96 3.86 -19.53
C SER A 66 -31.20 4.31 -18.76
N TYR A 67 -31.06 4.56 -17.46
CA TYR A 67 -32.16 5.01 -16.61
C TYR A 67 -32.61 6.44 -16.98
N GLY A 68 -31.65 7.34 -17.28
CA GLY A 68 -31.95 8.68 -17.76
C GLY A 68 -32.70 8.69 -19.10
N ILE A 69 -32.30 7.85 -20.06
CA ILE A 69 -33.02 7.70 -21.34
C ILE A 69 -34.45 7.23 -21.10
N TRP A 70 -34.64 6.26 -20.20
CA TRP A 70 -35.97 5.74 -19.88
C TRP A 70 -36.89 6.83 -19.32
N ILE A 71 -36.38 7.63 -18.35
CA ILE A 71 -37.12 8.78 -17.80
C ILE A 71 -37.48 9.79 -18.89
N ILE A 72 -36.54 10.11 -19.79
CA ILE A 72 -36.80 11.09 -20.86
C ILE A 72 -37.95 10.63 -21.76
N ILE A 73 -37.98 9.35 -22.14
CA ILE A 73 -39.03 8.77 -22.98
C ILE A 73 -40.38 8.81 -22.25
N GLU A 74 -40.41 8.39 -20.98
CA GLU A 74 -41.62 8.42 -20.14
C GLU A 74 -42.18 9.84 -20.01
N THR A 75 -41.29 10.80 -19.74
CA THR A 75 -41.66 12.22 -19.57
C THR A 75 -42.22 12.84 -20.85
N LEU A 76 -41.75 12.40 -22.02
CA LEU A 76 -42.24 12.90 -23.31
C LEU A 76 -43.67 12.43 -23.62
N ILE A 77 -44.08 11.28 -23.09
CA ILE A 77 -45.36 10.63 -23.41
C ILE A 77 -46.45 11.01 -22.40
N GLU A 78 -46.16 10.99 -21.11
CA GLU A 78 -47.18 11.10 -20.05
C GLU A 78 -47.33 12.51 -19.46
N GLY A 79 -46.37 13.41 -19.69
CA GLY A 79 -46.35 14.75 -19.09
C GLY A 79 -45.99 14.75 -17.60
N ILE A 80 -45.58 15.90 -17.06
CA ILE A 80 -44.93 15.99 -15.74
C ILE A 80 -45.95 16.42 -14.67
N SER A 81 -46.19 15.59 -13.66
CA SER A 81 -47.09 15.92 -12.53
C SER A 81 -46.46 15.78 -11.14
N VAL A 82 -45.11 15.84 -11.07
CA VAL A 82 -44.23 15.60 -9.90
C VAL A 82 -43.87 14.12 -9.59
N PRO A 83 -43.12 13.43 -10.46
CA PRO A 83 -42.42 12.20 -10.11
C PRO A 83 -40.88 12.36 -10.12
N GLY A 84 -40.17 11.63 -9.26
CA GLY A 84 -38.71 11.46 -9.35
C GLY A 84 -37.83 12.04 -8.23
N TRP A 85 -38.38 12.72 -7.22
CA TRP A 85 -37.56 13.28 -6.13
C TRP A 85 -36.81 12.20 -5.33
N ALA A 86 -37.50 11.10 -4.98
CA ALA A 86 -36.88 10.01 -4.22
C ALA A 86 -35.77 9.31 -5.01
N THR A 87 -35.96 9.09 -6.31
CA THR A 87 -34.97 8.46 -7.20
C THR A 87 -33.80 9.40 -7.48
N LEU A 88 -34.05 10.71 -7.61
CA LEU A 88 -33.00 11.73 -7.71
C LEU A 88 -32.17 11.82 -6.43
N ALA A 89 -32.80 11.92 -5.26
CA ALA A 89 -32.09 12.00 -3.98
C ALA A 89 -31.28 10.72 -3.71
N ALA A 90 -31.84 9.55 -3.97
CA ALA A 90 -31.13 8.28 -3.87
C ALA A 90 -29.96 8.20 -4.87
N GLY A 91 -30.19 8.58 -6.13
CA GLY A 91 -29.16 8.59 -7.18
C GLY A 91 -28.00 9.53 -6.88
N MET A 92 -28.30 10.76 -6.45
CA MET A 92 -27.28 11.75 -6.07
C MET A 92 -26.46 11.28 -4.86
N THR A 93 -27.11 10.71 -3.84
CA THR A 93 -26.42 10.21 -2.63
C THR A 93 -25.53 9.01 -2.96
N LEU A 94 -26.00 8.10 -3.80
CA LEU A 94 -25.24 6.92 -4.24
C LEU A 94 -24.04 7.34 -5.09
N LEU A 95 -24.24 8.18 -6.09
CA LEU A 95 -23.16 8.73 -6.92
C LEU A 95 -22.15 9.51 -6.07
N GLY A 96 -22.62 10.33 -5.13
CA GLY A 96 -21.75 11.07 -4.20
C GLY A 96 -20.93 10.12 -3.31
N GLY A 97 -21.54 9.07 -2.77
CA GLY A 97 -20.83 8.07 -1.96
C GLY A 97 -19.74 7.33 -2.74
N ILE A 98 -20.03 6.92 -3.98
CA ILE A 98 -19.05 6.29 -4.87
C ILE A 98 -17.92 7.25 -5.25
N GLN A 99 -18.24 8.52 -5.56
CA GLN A 99 -17.23 9.53 -5.85
C GLN A 99 -16.28 9.74 -4.67
N LEU A 100 -16.81 9.86 -3.44
CA LEU A 100 -15.99 9.98 -2.23
C LEU A 100 -15.11 8.75 -2.01
N LEU A 101 -15.61 7.55 -2.28
CA LEU A 101 -14.82 6.31 -2.22
C LEU A 101 -13.67 6.34 -3.24
N CYS A 102 -13.96 6.69 -4.50
CA CYS A 102 -12.95 6.84 -5.54
C CYS A 102 -11.88 7.88 -5.17
N ILE A 103 -12.28 9.02 -4.62
CA ILE A 103 -11.36 10.06 -4.14
C ILE A 103 -10.50 9.54 -2.98
N GLY A 104 -11.09 8.79 -2.05
CA GLY A 104 -10.35 8.16 -0.94
C GLY A 104 -9.25 7.22 -1.45
N ILE A 105 -9.55 6.38 -2.43
CA ILE A 105 -8.57 5.49 -3.06
C ILE A 105 -7.51 6.32 -3.80
N LEU A 106 -7.91 7.33 -4.57
CA LEU A 106 -6.96 8.25 -5.22
C LEU A 106 -6.02 8.94 -4.22
N GLY A 107 -6.54 9.37 -3.08
CA GLY A 107 -5.78 9.99 -1.98
C GLY A 107 -4.72 9.04 -1.40
N GLU A 108 -5.03 7.76 -1.23
CA GLU A 108 -4.09 6.72 -0.80
C GLU A 108 -2.91 6.59 -1.78
N TYR A 109 -3.19 6.57 -3.10
CA TYR A 109 -2.15 6.48 -4.13
C TYR A 109 -1.33 7.78 -4.23
N ILE A 110 -1.97 8.95 -4.20
CA ILE A 110 -1.28 10.25 -4.20
C ILE A 110 -0.38 10.38 -2.96
N GLY A 111 -0.84 9.94 -1.79
CA GLY A 111 -0.05 9.94 -0.56
C GLY A 111 1.22 9.08 -0.68
N ARG A 112 1.14 7.93 -1.36
CA ARG A 112 2.31 7.08 -1.65
C ARG A 112 3.26 7.73 -2.63
N ILE A 113 2.75 8.31 -3.72
CA ILE A 113 3.57 9.06 -4.68
C ILE A 113 4.29 10.21 -3.97
N TYR A 114 3.59 10.97 -3.12
CA TYR A 114 4.18 12.03 -2.33
C TYR A 114 5.28 11.52 -1.39
N ALA A 115 5.05 10.39 -0.70
CA ALA A 115 6.05 9.79 0.17
C ALA A 115 7.32 9.36 -0.59
N GLU A 116 7.17 8.84 -1.81
CA GLU A 116 8.28 8.43 -2.68
C GLU A 116 9.05 9.65 -3.20
N VAL A 117 8.34 10.66 -3.71
CA VAL A 117 8.94 11.89 -4.29
C VAL A 117 9.63 12.74 -3.23
N LYS A 118 9.18 12.69 -1.97
CA LYS A 118 9.79 13.44 -0.86
C LYS A 118 11.25 13.04 -0.59
N ASN A 119 11.69 11.89 -1.11
CA ASN A 119 13.07 11.40 -1.07
C ASN A 119 13.73 11.56 0.31
N ARG A 120 12.96 11.32 1.38
CA ARG A 120 13.44 11.43 2.75
C ARG A 120 14.41 10.28 3.01
N PRO A 121 15.65 10.56 3.48
CA PRO A 121 16.58 9.49 3.83
C PRO A 121 15.97 8.62 4.93
N LYS A 122 15.99 7.30 4.74
CA LYS A 122 15.36 6.33 5.65
C LYS A 122 15.93 6.35 7.06
N TYR A 123 17.17 6.79 7.19
CA TYR A 123 17.88 6.94 8.45
C TYR A 123 18.89 8.08 8.34
N ILE A 124 19.24 8.64 9.49
CA ILE A 124 20.33 9.61 9.63
C ILE A 124 21.36 8.92 10.52
N VAL A 125 22.61 8.83 10.06
CA VAL A 125 23.72 8.26 10.83
C VAL A 125 24.22 9.33 11.80
N SER A 126 24.22 9.01 13.10
CA SER A 126 24.73 9.92 14.13
C SER A 126 26.25 9.82 14.28
N ALA A 127 26.79 8.59 14.28
CA ALA A 127 28.23 8.33 14.34
C ALA A 127 28.54 6.94 13.74
N GLU A 128 29.72 6.80 13.14
CA GLU A 128 30.27 5.53 12.67
C GLU A 128 31.56 5.23 13.44
N TYR A 129 31.61 4.07 14.09
CA TYR A 129 32.78 3.61 14.85
C TYR A 129 33.39 2.41 14.11
N SER A 130 34.03 2.66 12.97
CA SER A 130 34.74 1.61 12.25
C SER A 130 36.09 1.38 12.92
N HIS A 131 36.18 0.31 13.71
CA HIS A 131 37.34 -0.01 14.54
C HIS A 131 38.13 -1.18 13.94
N LEU A 132 38.66 -1.06 12.72
CA LEU A 132 39.61 -2.04 12.17
C LEU A 132 40.64 -1.39 11.23
N GLN A 133 41.71 -0.83 11.81
CA GLN A 133 43.04 -1.01 11.22
C GLN A 133 43.81 -1.96 12.13
N PRO A 134 44.03 -3.23 11.74
CA PRO A 134 45.03 -4.04 12.42
C PRO A 134 46.39 -3.41 12.08
N LYS A 135 46.95 -2.68 13.05
CA LYS A 135 48.35 -2.25 13.01
C LYS A 135 49.20 -3.52 12.80
N PRO A 136 50.02 -3.63 11.74
CA PRO A 136 50.79 -4.83 11.49
C PRO A 136 51.77 -5.06 12.65
N ILE A 137 51.60 -6.18 13.37
CA ILE A 137 52.43 -6.60 14.50
C ILE A 137 53.67 -7.33 13.97
N ILE A 138 54.43 -6.78 13.01
CA ILE A 138 55.74 -7.36 12.64
C ILE A 138 56.67 -6.26 12.11
N GLN A 139 57.37 -5.52 12.99
CA GLN A 139 58.65 -4.90 12.60
C GLN A 139 59.54 -4.42 13.76
N ASP A 140 59.59 -5.10 14.91
CA ASP A 140 60.46 -4.64 16.03
C ASP A 140 61.34 -5.71 16.68
N LYS A 141 61.52 -6.86 16.01
CA LYS A 141 62.41 -7.94 16.51
C LYS A 141 63.65 -8.22 15.65
N GLN A 142 63.92 -7.40 14.63
CA GLN A 142 65.13 -7.54 13.79
C GLN A 142 66.26 -6.55 14.12
N ASN A 143 66.04 -5.53 14.97
CA ASN A 143 67.07 -4.52 15.29
C ASN A 143 67.93 -4.82 16.53
N ASN A 144 67.79 -6.00 17.16
CA ASN A 144 68.55 -6.33 18.37
C ASN A 144 69.44 -7.59 18.25
N VAL A 145 69.83 -7.96 17.03
CA VAL A 145 70.76 -9.09 16.78
C VAL A 145 72.00 -8.66 15.97
N ALA A 146 72.21 -7.36 15.77
CA ALA A 146 73.35 -6.82 15.01
C ALA A 146 74.39 -6.06 15.87
N SER A 147 74.45 -6.33 17.18
CA SER A 147 75.44 -5.71 18.08
C SER A 147 76.03 -6.67 19.11
N LEU A 148 76.44 -7.86 18.66
CA LEU A 148 77.44 -8.69 19.32
C LEU A 148 78.49 -9.11 18.29
#